data_AF-Q0SIL5-F1
#
_entry.id   AF-Q0SIL5-F1
#
_cell.length_a   1.000
_cell.length_b   1.000
_cell.length_c   1.000
_cell.angle_alpha   90.00
_cell.angle_beta   90.00
_cell.angle_gamma   90.00
#
_symmetry.space_group_name_H-M   'P 1'
#
loop_
_entity.id
_entity.type
_entity.pdbx_description
1 polymer ?
#
loop_
_entity_poly.entity_id
_entity_poly.type
_entity_poly.pdbx_seq_one_letter_code
_entity_poly.pdbx_strand_id
1 'polypeptide(L)'
;MVSLACLLIKKDHRGDGLLAAWIAAVCDYLAETPQTRTVEAYPVEPPAGRTAGRDTAMTGIASAFTAAGFTEVARPKHDRPVLRYELP
;
A
#
# COMPACT_ATOMS: atom_id res chain seq x y z
N MET A 1 -2.99 -12.64 -9.69
CA MET A 1 -2.48 -11.33 -9.23
C MET A 1 -3.66 -10.48 -8.86
N VAL A 2 -3.59 -9.79 -7.72
CA VAL A 2 -4.64 -8.86 -7.26
C VAL A 2 -4.02 -7.49 -6.98
N SER A 3 -4.83 -6.45 -7.02
CA SER A 3 -4.38 -5.07 -6.77
C SER A 3 -5.13 -4.46 -5.60
N LEU A 4 -4.40 -3.80 -4.70
CA LEU A 4 -4.95 -2.96 -3.64
C LEU A 4 -5.19 -1.56 -4.22
N ALA A 5 -6.41 -1.33 -4.70
CA ALA A 5 -6.75 -0.12 -5.45
C ALA A 5 -7.10 1.08 -4.56
N CYS A 6 -7.85 0.88 -3.47
CA CYS A 6 -8.32 1.96 -2.61
C CYS A 6 -8.33 1.55 -1.14
N LEU A 7 -7.81 2.41 -0.27
CA LEU A 7 -7.62 2.17 1.15
C LEU A 7 -8.19 3.34 1.93
N LEU A 8 -8.98 3.04 2.97
CA LEU A 8 -9.58 4.05 3.83
C LEU A 8 -9.30 3.72 5.30
N ILE A 9 -8.57 4.62 5.95
CA ILE A 9 -8.51 4.70 7.41
C ILE A 9 -9.39 5.85 7.86
N LYS A 10 -10.30 5.58 8.78
CA LYS A 10 -11.14 6.60 9.41
C LYS A 10 -10.24 7.67 10.04
N LYS A 11 -10.63 8.94 9.91
CA LYS A 11 -9.81 10.10 10.28
C LYS A 11 -9.20 9.99 11.68
N ASP A 12 -9.97 9.51 12.64
CA ASP A 12 -9.58 9.44 14.05
C ASP A 12 -8.55 8.34 14.36
N HIS A 13 -8.18 7.51 13.37
CA HIS A 13 -7.21 6.42 13.49
C HIS A 13 -6.03 6.57 12.52
N ARG A 14 -5.87 7.76 11.93
CA ARG A 14 -4.75 8.05 11.01
C ARG A 14 -3.53 8.47 11.81
N GLY A 15 -2.35 8.04 11.35
CA GLY A 15 -1.07 8.36 12.00
C GLY A 15 -0.60 7.30 13.01
N ASP A 16 -1.46 6.36 13.38
CA ASP A 16 -1.17 5.35 14.41
C ASP A 16 -0.59 4.04 13.83
N GLY A 17 -0.10 4.06 12.58
CA GLY A 17 0.43 2.87 11.91
C GLY A 17 -0.63 1.86 11.43
N LEU A 18 -1.92 2.10 11.67
CA LEU A 18 -3.02 1.18 11.34
C LEU A 18 -3.07 0.80 9.85
N LEU A 19 -2.70 1.70 8.95
CA LEU A 19 -2.68 1.41 7.51
C LEU A 19 -1.73 0.25 7.18
N ALA A 20 -0.52 0.25 7.74
CA ALA A 20 0.46 -0.80 7.48
C ALA A 20 0.00 -2.13 8.08
N ALA A 21 -0.53 -2.11 9.31
CA ALA A 21 -1.09 -3.31 9.96
C ALA A 21 -2.27 -3.89 9.17
N TRP A 22 -3.13 -3.04 8.62
CA TRP A 22 -4.25 -3.46 7.78
C TRP A 22 -3.76 -4.09 6.45
N ILE A 23 -2.77 -3.49 5.79
CA ILE A 23 -2.17 -4.04 4.56
C ILE A 23 -1.59 -5.43 4.83
N ALA A 24 -0.82 -5.59 5.93
CA ALA A 24 -0.23 -6.87 6.31
C ALA A 24 -1.31 -7.94 6.53
N ALA A 25 -2.36 -7.62 7.30
CA ALA A 25 -3.45 -8.55 7.55
C ALA A 25 -4.20 -8.98 6.27
N VAL A 26 -4.33 -8.06 5.29
CA VAL A 26 -4.90 -8.40 3.97
C VAL A 26 -3.98 -9.33 3.19
N CYS A 27 -2.66 -9.10 3.23
CA CYS A 27 -1.69 -9.99 2.59
C CYS A 27 -1.69 -11.39 3.22
N ASP A 28 -1.79 -11.51 4.55
CA ASP A 28 -1.90 -12.78 5.25
C ASP A 28 -3.15 -13.56 4.81
N TYR A 29 -4.30 -12.88 4.75
CA TYR A 29 -5.54 -13.47 4.22
C TYR A 29 -5.39 -13.93 2.76
N LEU A 30 -4.73 -13.13 1.91
CA LEU A 30 -4.53 -13.47 0.51
C LEU A 30 -3.56 -14.64 0.31
N ALA A 31 -2.60 -14.85 1.22
CA ALA A 31 -1.68 -15.98 1.19
C ALA A 31 -2.41 -17.33 1.36
N GLU A 32 -3.54 -17.33 2.07
CA GLU A 32 -4.40 -18.51 2.21
C GLU A 32 -5.23 -18.80 0.94
N THR A 33 -5.22 -17.90 -0.06
CA THR A 33 -6.04 -18.01 -1.27
C THR A 33 -5.27 -18.69 -2.41
N PRO A 34 -5.73 -19.85 -2.95
CA PRO A 34 -4.91 -20.69 -3.83
C PRO A 34 -4.50 -20.07 -5.18
N GLN A 35 -5.23 -19.07 -5.69
CA GLN A 35 -5.02 -18.52 -7.03
C GLN A 35 -4.19 -17.22 -7.05
N THR A 36 -3.87 -16.65 -5.90
CA THR A 36 -3.12 -15.39 -5.82
C THR A 36 -1.67 -15.66 -5.48
N ARG A 37 -0.76 -15.29 -6.39
CA ARG A 37 0.70 -15.37 -6.16
C ARG A 37 1.30 -14.02 -5.77
N THR A 38 0.65 -12.94 -6.17
CA THR A 38 1.18 -11.58 -6.04
C THR A 38 0.09 -10.57 -5.75
N VAL A 39 0.46 -9.56 -4.95
CA VAL A 39 -0.34 -8.38 -4.63
C VAL A 39 0.39 -7.15 -5.13
N GLU A 40 -0.29 -6.26 -5.85
CA GLU A 40 0.29 -5.01 -6.35
C GLU A 40 -0.44 -3.80 -5.78
N ALA A 41 0.28 -2.71 -5.67
CA ALA A 41 -0.23 -1.44 -5.15
C ALA A 41 0.37 -0.27 -5.94
N TYR A 42 -0.40 0.81 -6.00
CA TYR A 42 -0.06 2.03 -6.75
C TYR A 42 -0.16 3.26 -5.85
N PRO A 43 0.57 3.28 -4.72
CA PRO A 43 0.44 4.34 -3.74
C PRO A 43 1.01 5.66 -4.23
N VAL A 44 0.74 6.69 -3.43
CA VAL A 44 1.44 7.96 -3.56
C VAL A 44 2.61 8.03 -2.59
N GLU A 45 3.69 8.67 -3.02
CA GLU A 45 4.85 8.97 -2.19
C GLU A 45 4.98 10.48 -2.05
N PRO A 46 4.33 11.10 -1.04
CA PRO A 46 4.48 12.53 -0.81
C PRO A 46 5.92 12.86 -0.41
N PRO A 47 6.44 14.05 -0.77
CA PRO A 47 7.76 14.48 -0.34
C PRO A 47 7.91 14.44 1.18
N ALA A 48 9.13 14.21 1.66
CA ALA A 48 9.43 14.19 3.09
C ALA A 48 8.88 15.44 3.79
N GLY A 49 8.20 15.24 4.92
CA GLY A 49 7.57 16.33 5.68
C GLY A 49 6.25 16.87 5.10
N ARG A 50 5.74 16.30 4.00
CA ARG A 50 4.44 16.67 3.42
C ARG A 50 3.41 15.55 3.56
N THR A 51 2.17 15.94 3.78
CA THR A 51 1.02 15.04 3.73
C THR A 51 0.51 14.92 2.29
N ALA A 52 0.09 13.72 1.90
CA ALA A 52 -0.62 13.53 0.64
C ALA A 52 -1.94 14.33 0.62
N GLY A 53 -2.35 14.77 -0.57
CA GLY A 53 -3.65 15.41 -0.78
C GLY A 53 -4.79 14.42 -0.56
N ARG A 54 -5.98 14.92 -0.19
CA ARG A 54 -7.15 14.06 0.10
C ARG A 54 -7.55 13.21 -1.11
N ASP A 55 -7.44 13.79 -2.31
CA ASP A 55 -7.86 13.12 -3.56
C ASP A 55 -6.84 12.09 -4.04
N THR A 56 -5.58 12.19 -3.58
CA THR A 56 -4.49 11.33 -4.04
C THR A 56 -4.12 10.25 -3.03
N ALA A 57 -4.41 10.44 -1.74
CA ALA A 57 -4.08 9.48 -0.69
C ALA A 57 -4.94 8.20 -0.69
N MET A 58 -5.97 8.12 -1.53
CA MET A 58 -6.91 6.99 -1.57
C MET A 58 -6.25 5.68 -2.03
N THR A 59 -5.18 5.74 -2.82
CA THR A 59 -4.39 4.55 -3.19
C THR A 59 -3.38 4.13 -2.12
N GLY A 60 -3.39 4.79 -0.96
CA GLY A 60 -2.48 4.57 0.15
C GLY A 60 -1.14 5.31 0.01
N ILE A 61 -0.30 5.17 1.03
CA ILE A 61 1.00 5.84 1.13
C ILE A 61 2.12 4.81 1.01
N ALA A 62 3.12 5.09 0.16
CA ALA A 62 4.18 4.15 -0.17
C ALA A 62 4.88 3.56 1.07
N SER A 63 5.17 4.39 2.07
CA SER A 63 5.81 3.96 3.32
C SER A 63 5.02 2.89 4.08
N ALA A 64 3.69 2.89 4.02
CA ALA A 64 2.87 1.87 4.67
C ALA A 64 2.97 0.51 3.97
N PHE A 65 3.05 0.50 2.64
CA PHE A 65 3.27 -0.71 1.86
C PHE A 65 4.69 -1.26 2.06
N THR A 66 5.71 -0.40 2.05
CA THR A 66 7.09 -0.82 2.33
C THR A 66 7.22 -1.39 3.74
N ALA A 67 6.55 -0.80 4.74
CA ALA A 67 6.50 -1.34 6.09
C ALA A 67 5.80 -2.72 6.17
N ALA A 68 4.87 -3.00 5.25
CA ALA A 68 4.22 -4.30 5.10
C ALA A 68 5.01 -5.29 4.22
N GLY A 69 6.23 -4.95 3.80
CA GLY A 69 7.12 -5.85 3.04
C GLY A 69 6.99 -5.76 1.52
N PHE A 70 6.23 -4.80 0.99
CA PHE A 70 6.18 -4.57 -0.46
C PHE A 70 7.52 -4.00 -0.96
N THR A 71 7.89 -4.38 -2.18
CA THR A 71 9.09 -3.88 -2.87
C THR A 71 8.71 -3.10 -4.12
N GLU A 72 9.51 -2.12 -4.50
CA GLU A 72 9.28 -1.32 -5.71
C GLU A 72 9.69 -2.09 -6.96
N VAL A 73 8.80 -2.15 -7.95
CA VAL A 73 9.04 -2.83 -9.23
C VAL A 73 9.11 -1.87 -10.42
N ALA A 74 8.56 -0.66 -10.28
CA ALA A 74 8.64 0.40 -11.30
C ALA A 74 8.33 1.77 -10.68
N ARG A 75 8.76 2.85 -11.36
CA ARG A 75 8.46 4.23 -10.96
C ARG A 75 8.14 5.13 -12.15
N PRO A 76 6.89 5.14 -12.64
CA PRO A 76 6.48 5.98 -13.76
C PRO A 76 6.53 7.49 -13.48
N LYS A 77 6.37 7.90 -12.21
CA LYS A 77 6.54 9.28 -11.77
C LYS A 77 7.26 9.32 -10.43
N HIS A 78 7.90 10.45 -10.13
CA HIS A 78 8.64 10.64 -8.88
C HIS A 78 7.80 10.32 -7.64
N ASP A 79 6.51 10.64 -7.62
CA ASP A 79 5.60 10.43 -6.48
C ASP A 79 4.60 9.27 -6.70
N ARG A 80 4.86 8.40 -7.69
CA ARG A 80 4.02 7.24 -8.04
C ARG A 80 4.88 5.98 -8.25
N PRO A 81 5.38 5.36 -7.18
CA PRO A 81 5.97 4.03 -7.30
C PRO A 81 4.88 2.97 -7.56
N VAL A 82 5.27 1.89 -8.23
CA VAL A 82 4.50 0.65 -8.33
C VAL A 82 5.16 -0.34 -7.38
N LEU A 83 4.39 -0.82 -6.41
CA LEU A 83 4.88 -1.71 -5.36
C LEU A 83 4.25 -3.08 -5.49
N ARG A 84 5.02 -4.13 -5.22
CA ARG A 84 4.57 -5.53 -5.28
C ARG A 84 4.98 -6.30 -4.03
N TYR A 85 4.09 -7.19 -3.60
CA TYR A 85 4.32 -8.19 -2.58
C TYR A 85 4.14 -9.58 -3.20
N GLU A 86 5.13 -10.45 -3.02
CA GLU A 86 5.05 -11.86 -3.41
C GLU A 86 4.47 -12.64 -2.22
N LEU A 87 3.36 -13.34 -2.45
CA LEU A 87 2.76 -14.19 -1.41
C LEU A 87 3.56 -15.51 -1.32
N PRO A 88 3.64 -16.13 -0.12
CA PRO A 88 4.29 -17.43 0.07
C PRO A 88 3.74 -18.56 -0.80
#